data_AF-A0A0W8FA83-F1
#
_entry.id   AF-A0A0W8FA83-F1
#
_cell.length_a   1.000
_cell.length_b   1.000
_cell.length_c   1.000
_cell.angle_alpha   90.00
_cell.angle_beta   90.00
_cell.angle_gamma   90.00
#
_symmetry.space_group_name_H-M   'P 1'
#
loop_
_entity.id
_entity.type
_entity.pdbx_description
1 polymer ?
#
loop_
_entity_poly.entity_id
_entity_poly.type
_entity_poly.pdbx_seq_one_letter_code
_entity_poly.pdbx_strand_id
1 'polypeptide(L)'
;MALLLIFLFTLEQTGIASALSGQVQEGEFTNGLKVAGTGYFEVGVSVKDRNLALEYNSFMTGDGDLEMDTGTVESQRAGRMPGMSNDSTIPLNLWENTRITYSGTTPMVGTKYINSKSFWGGIGAEVQESFSVTEMEREGSTFFASTNPSSYTADPNEIARLLSTSPVDSVGISTRNSFNGTWQTDAHLHKMFSKDVKVHESFTGTFDVEKRLVFRDDPAKEKREAGCEGIDC
;
A
#
# COMPACT_ATOMS: atom_id res chain seq x y z
N MET A 1 -52.48 9.49 61.61
CA MET A 1 -52.02 8.30 60.87
C MET A 1 -52.00 8.67 59.40
N ALA A 2 -50.90 9.24 58.92
CA ALA A 2 -49.81 8.53 58.25
C ALA A 2 -50.22 7.99 56.88
N LEU A 3 -49.83 8.70 55.81
CA LEU A 3 -49.10 8.10 54.69
C LEU A 3 -48.41 9.22 53.88
N LEU A 4 -47.10 9.28 53.99
CA LEU A 4 -46.19 10.11 53.22
C LEU A 4 -45.87 9.33 51.93
N LEU A 5 -46.37 9.76 50.78
CA LEU A 5 -46.02 9.19 49.48
C LEU A 5 -44.76 9.90 48.95
N ILE A 6 -43.61 9.28 49.18
CA ILE A 6 -42.32 9.65 48.59
C ILE A 6 -42.34 9.15 47.14
N PHE A 7 -42.49 10.06 46.18
CA PHE A 7 -42.17 9.77 44.78
C PHE A 7 -40.66 9.85 44.60
N LEU A 8 -40.02 8.68 44.62
CA LEU A 8 -38.63 8.51 44.17
C LEU A 8 -38.60 8.72 42.64
N PHE A 9 -38.07 9.86 42.21
CA PHE A 9 -37.56 10.01 40.85
C PHE A 9 -36.35 9.08 40.71
N THR A 10 -36.56 7.90 40.13
CA THR A 10 -35.46 7.07 39.64
C THR A 10 -34.89 7.74 38.41
N LEU A 11 -33.72 8.36 38.59
CA LEU A 11 -32.83 8.76 37.53
C LEU A 11 -32.35 7.48 36.86
N GLU A 12 -33.06 6.99 35.84
CA GLU A 12 -32.52 5.95 34.95
C GLU A 12 -31.42 6.59 34.10
N GLN A 13 -30.20 6.56 34.63
CA GLN A 13 -28.99 6.49 33.84
C GLN A 13 -29.04 5.20 33.01
N THR A 14 -29.73 5.21 31.87
CA THR A 14 -29.49 4.21 30.84
C THR A 14 -28.17 4.56 30.18
N GLY A 15 -27.13 3.84 30.61
CA GLY A 15 -25.74 4.06 30.24
C GLY A 15 -25.55 4.15 28.73
N ILE A 16 -24.94 5.25 28.29
CA ILE A 16 -24.19 5.28 27.05
C ILE A 16 -22.93 4.46 27.29
N ALA A 17 -23.02 3.15 27.10
CA ALA A 17 -21.88 2.28 26.86
C ALA A 17 -22.40 0.90 26.44
N SER A 18 -22.60 0.70 25.13
CA SER A 18 -22.39 -0.64 24.59
C SER A 18 -21.02 -0.64 23.96
N ALA A 19 -20.07 -1.15 24.73
CA ALA A 19 -18.72 -1.44 24.31
C ALA A 19 -18.74 -2.23 22.99
N LEU A 20 -17.85 -1.84 22.08
CA LEU A 20 -17.39 -2.65 20.97
C LEU A 20 -17.02 -4.03 21.52
N SER A 21 -17.96 -4.96 21.37
CA SER A 21 -17.76 -6.37 21.64
C SER A 21 -16.73 -6.88 20.65
N GLY A 22 -15.46 -6.95 21.05
CA GLY A 22 -14.46 -7.96 20.62
C GLY A 22 -14.34 -8.33 19.13
N GLN A 23 -14.88 -7.55 18.20
CA GLN A 23 -14.65 -7.75 16.78
C GLN A 23 -13.34 -7.07 16.45
N VAL A 24 -12.44 -7.80 15.79
CA VAL A 24 -11.27 -7.20 15.15
C VAL A 24 -11.81 -6.08 14.26
N GLN A 25 -11.55 -4.83 14.65
CA GLN A 25 -11.94 -3.69 13.85
C GLN A 25 -10.94 -3.60 12.70
N GLU A 26 -11.26 -4.28 11.61
CA GLU A 26 -10.47 -4.26 10.38
C GLU A 26 -10.58 -2.87 9.76
N GLY A 27 -9.43 -2.21 9.58
CA GLY A 27 -9.36 -0.89 8.97
C GLY A 27 -9.32 -0.99 7.46
N GLU A 28 -10.12 -0.17 6.78
CA GLU A 28 -10.05 0.06 5.34
C GLU A 28 -9.91 1.56 5.07
N PHE A 29 -9.07 1.90 4.10
CA PHE A 29 -8.87 3.25 3.61
C PHE A 29 -9.09 3.27 2.09
N THR A 30 -9.85 4.25 1.61
CA THR A 30 -10.00 4.51 0.17
C THR A 30 -10.02 6.02 -0.05
N ASN A 31 -9.18 6.47 -0.99
CA ASN A 31 -9.13 7.85 -1.44
C ASN A 31 -9.12 7.87 -2.97
N GLY A 32 -10.07 8.56 -3.58
CA GLY A 32 -10.12 8.80 -5.02
C GLY A 32 -10.14 10.30 -5.28
N LEU A 33 -9.22 10.79 -6.11
CA LEU A 33 -9.09 12.20 -6.41
C LEU A 33 -8.94 12.40 -7.91
N LYS A 34 -9.87 13.17 -8.47
CA LYS A 34 -9.81 13.66 -9.84
C LYS A 34 -9.88 15.18 -9.84
N VAL A 35 -8.86 15.82 -10.40
CA VAL A 35 -8.75 17.28 -10.42
C VAL A 35 -8.15 17.73 -11.75
N ALA A 36 -8.64 18.85 -12.27
CA ALA A 36 -8.09 19.53 -13.43
C ALA A 36 -8.18 21.04 -13.19
N GLY A 37 -7.10 21.77 -13.45
CA GLY A 37 -7.07 23.22 -13.28
C GLY A 37 -5.66 23.80 -13.28
N THR A 38 -5.58 25.11 -13.03
CA THR A 38 -4.33 25.87 -13.04
C THR A 38 -4.14 26.58 -11.71
N GLY A 39 -2.91 26.53 -11.18
CA GLY A 39 -2.47 27.27 -10.00
C GLY A 39 -1.71 26.39 -9.03
N TYR A 40 -1.61 26.86 -7.78
CA TYR A 40 -0.94 26.13 -6.72
C TYR A 40 -1.73 24.90 -6.26
N PHE A 41 -1.02 23.79 -6.07
CA PHE A 41 -1.57 22.58 -5.46
C PHE A 41 -0.59 21.90 -4.50
N GLU A 42 -1.18 21.16 -3.57
CA GLU A 42 -0.50 20.24 -2.67
C GLU A 42 -1.38 19.01 -2.51
N VAL A 43 -0.84 17.82 -2.77
CA VAL A 43 -1.57 16.56 -2.68
C VAL A 43 -0.70 15.56 -1.94
N GLY A 44 -1.25 14.96 -0.88
CA GLY A 44 -0.54 14.00 -0.05
C GLY A 44 -1.43 12.88 0.48
N VAL A 45 -0.90 11.66 0.47
CA VAL A 45 -1.50 10.49 1.12
C VAL A 45 -0.43 9.83 1.98
N SER A 46 -0.76 9.51 3.22
CA SER A 46 0.11 8.76 4.11
C SER A 46 -0.67 7.67 4.81
N VAL A 47 -0.17 6.44 4.70
CA VAL A 47 -0.73 5.26 5.34
C VAL A 47 0.36 4.58 6.13
N LYS A 48 0.10 4.30 7.40
CA LYS A 48 1.04 3.66 8.30
C LYS A 48 0.30 2.58 9.09
N ASP A 49 0.33 1.37 8.55
CA ASP A 49 -0.31 0.22 9.17
C ASP A 49 0.77 -0.72 9.73
N ARG A 50 0.84 -0.79 11.06
CA ARG A 50 1.81 -1.64 11.76
C ARG A 50 1.42 -3.11 11.75
N ASN A 51 0.14 -3.43 11.61
CA ASN A 51 -0.34 -4.81 11.51
C ASN A 51 0.06 -5.42 10.15
N LEU A 52 0.14 -4.58 9.12
CA LEU A 52 0.61 -4.95 7.78
C LEU A 52 2.12 -4.78 7.56
N ALA A 53 2.86 -4.32 8.56
CA ALA A 53 4.24 -3.90 8.40
C ALA A 53 4.47 -2.86 7.27
N LEU A 54 3.49 -2.00 7.01
CA LEU A 54 3.44 -1.09 5.88
C LEU A 54 3.64 0.37 6.32
N GLU A 55 4.55 1.06 5.65
CA GLU A 55 4.60 2.53 5.63
C GLU A 55 4.57 3.00 4.18
N TYR A 56 3.57 3.79 3.85
CA TYR A 56 3.34 4.36 2.53
C TYR A 56 3.15 5.87 2.64
N ASN A 57 3.82 6.62 1.77
CA ASN A 57 3.67 8.06 1.66
C ASN A 57 3.80 8.47 0.19
N SER A 58 2.89 9.30 -0.27
CA SER A 58 2.96 9.95 -1.58
C SER A 58 2.64 11.42 -1.37
N PHE A 59 3.48 12.30 -1.88
CA PHE A 59 3.34 13.74 -1.74
C PHE A 59 3.82 14.43 -3.00
N MET A 60 3.10 15.46 -3.43
CA MET A 60 3.53 16.34 -4.51
C MET A 60 2.97 17.74 -4.32
N THR A 61 3.71 18.72 -4.83
CA THR A 61 3.31 20.12 -4.86
C THR A 61 3.85 20.81 -6.10
N GLY A 62 3.14 21.80 -6.61
CA GLY A 62 3.50 22.55 -7.80
C GLY A 62 2.62 23.78 -7.96
N ASP A 63 2.95 24.58 -8.96
CA ASP A 63 2.18 25.75 -9.37
C ASP A 63 2.19 25.82 -10.90
N GLY A 64 1.08 25.41 -11.52
CA GLY A 64 0.97 25.24 -12.96
C GLY A 64 -0.35 24.59 -13.38
N ASP A 65 -0.41 24.14 -14.62
CA ASP A 65 -1.52 23.36 -15.16
C ASP A 65 -1.39 21.90 -14.71
N LEU A 66 -2.42 21.39 -14.04
CA LEU A 66 -2.49 20.03 -13.53
C LEU A 66 -3.76 19.35 -14.03
N GLU A 67 -3.61 18.15 -14.59
CA GLU A 67 -4.67 17.16 -14.70
C GLU A 67 -4.25 15.91 -13.95
N MET A 68 -5.10 15.43 -13.04
CA MET A 68 -4.78 14.32 -12.16
C MET A 68 -6.00 13.42 -11.95
N ASP A 69 -5.76 12.12 -12.00
CA ASP A 69 -6.70 11.07 -11.62
C ASP A 69 -5.93 10.02 -10.79
N THR A 70 -6.23 9.95 -9.49
CA THR A 70 -5.54 9.06 -8.54
C THR A 70 -6.54 8.27 -7.72
N GLY A 71 -6.16 7.04 -7.39
CA GLY A 71 -6.86 6.19 -6.44
C GLY A 71 -5.86 5.53 -5.52
N THR A 72 -6.15 5.51 -4.23
CA THR A 72 -5.40 4.76 -3.21
C THR A 72 -6.39 3.96 -2.39
N VAL A 73 -6.13 2.66 -2.26
CA VAL A 73 -6.89 1.76 -1.41
C VAL A 73 -5.90 1.03 -0.50
N GLU A 74 -6.23 0.93 0.78
CA GLU A 74 -5.56 0.05 1.73
C GLU A 74 -6.59 -0.72 2.55
N SER A 75 -6.28 -1.99 2.83
CA SER A 75 -7.06 -2.86 3.71
C SER A 75 -6.14 -3.82 4.43
N GLN A 76 -6.43 -4.05 5.70
CA GLN A 76 -5.76 -5.05 6.52
C GLN A 76 -5.98 -6.47 6.02
N ARG A 77 -7.00 -6.70 5.17
CA ARG A 77 -7.21 -7.99 4.50
C ARG A 77 -6.69 -7.92 3.08
N ALA A 78 -5.89 -8.91 2.69
CA ALA A 78 -5.56 -9.10 1.29
C ALA A 78 -6.85 -9.40 0.52
N GLY A 79 -7.19 -8.54 -0.43
CA GLY A 79 -8.43 -8.64 -1.18
C GLY A 79 -8.33 -8.00 -2.55
N ARG A 80 -9.41 -8.09 -3.32
CA ARG A 80 -9.55 -7.31 -4.54
C ARG A 80 -9.84 -5.86 -4.15
N MET A 81 -8.92 -4.97 -4.47
CA MET A 81 -9.10 -3.55 -4.19
C MET A 81 -9.93 -2.88 -5.30
N PRO A 82 -10.82 -1.93 -4.97
CA PRO A 82 -11.51 -1.10 -5.95
C PRO A 82 -10.52 -0.47 -6.94
N GLY A 83 -10.83 -0.57 -8.24
CA GLY A 83 -9.98 -0.04 -9.31
C GLY A 83 -9.01 -1.03 -9.95
N MET A 84 -8.87 -2.26 -9.43
CA MET A 84 -8.21 -3.36 -10.16
C MET A 84 -9.12 -3.89 -11.29
N SER A 85 -8.50 -4.34 -12.40
CA SER A 85 -9.25 -5.00 -13.48
C SER A 85 -9.95 -6.27 -12.99
N ASN A 86 -11.12 -6.58 -13.56
CA ASN A 86 -11.93 -7.75 -13.16
C ASN A 86 -11.17 -9.10 -13.30
N ASP A 87 -10.16 -9.14 -14.15
CA ASP A 87 -9.28 -10.30 -14.39
C ASP A 87 -8.13 -10.43 -13.39
N SER A 88 -7.89 -9.41 -12.56
CA SER A 88 -6.80 -9.44 -11.58
C SER A 88 -7.21 -10.30 -10.38
N THR A 89 -6.61 -11.48 -10.25
CA THR A 89 -6.83 -12.44 -9.15
C THR A 89 -5.88 -12.24 -7.99
N ILE A 90 -5.11 -11.15 -7.98
CA ILE A 90 -4.08 -10.90 -7.00
C ILE A 90 -4.71 -10.18 -5.81
N PRO A 91 -4.78 -10.81 -4.63
CA PRO A 91 -5.22 -10.12 -3.43
C PRO A 91 -4.09 -9.25 -2.90
N LEU A 92 -4.39 -7.98 -2.68
CA LEU A 92 -3.43 -6.95 -2.24
C LEU A 92 -3.89 -6.36 -0.92
N ASN A 93 -2.96 -5.77 -0.19
CA ASN A 93 -3.22 -4.98 1.01
C ASN A 93 -3.21 -3.48 0.71
N LEU A 94 -2.40 -3.02 -0.24
CA LEU A 94 -2.46 -1.65 -0.76
C LEU A 94 -2.39 -1.67 -2.28
N TRP A 95 -3.20 -0.83 -2.91
CA TRP A 95 -3.15 -0.54 -4.33
C TRP A 95 -3.28 0.96 -4.56
N GLU A 96 -2.41 1.49 -5.40
CA GLU A 96 -2.47 2.86 -5.89
C GLU A 96 -2.40 2.85 -7.41
N ASN A 97 -3.25 3.67 -8.03
CA ASN A 97 -3.15 4.04 -9.43
C ASN A 97 -3.03 5.57 -9.55
N THR A 98 -2.18 6.02 -10.48
CA THR A 98 -1.94 7.44 -10.72
C THR A 98 -1.88 7.72 -12.21
N ARG A 99 -2.61 8.74 -12.64
CA ARG A 99 -2.48 9.39 -13.94
C ARG A 99 -2.30 10.88 -13.70
N ILE A 100 -1.22 11.45 -14.19
CA ILE A 100 -0.86 12.86 -13.96
C ILE A 100 -0.37 13.46 -15.26
N THR A 101 -0.88 14.63 -15.60
CA THR A 101 -0.32 15.53 -16.60
C THR A 101 -0.03 16.86 -15.91
N TYR A 102 1.19 17.35 -16.05
CA TYR A 102 1.62 18.62 -15.45
C TYR A 102 2.39 19.45 -16.46
N SER A 103 2.17 20.77 -16.46
CA SER A 103 3.00 21.75 -17.14
C SER A 103 3.04 23.05 -16.34
N GLY A 104 4.23 23.59 -16.10
CA GLY A 104 4.40 24.82 -15.34
C GLY A 104 5.80 25.41 -15.45
N THR A 105 5.91 26.71 -15.16
CA THR A 105 7.21 27.40 -15.10
C THR A 105 7.97 27.07 -13.82
N THR A 106 7.24 26.86 -12.73
CA THR A 106 7.79 26.34 -11.47
C THR A 106 7.81 24.81 -11.53
N PRO A 107 8.92 24.15 -11.17
CA PRO A 107 8.94 22.69 -11.13
C PRO A 107 7.93 22.14 -10.11
N MET A 108 7.12 21.18 -10.53
CA MET A 108 6.40 20.30 -9.61
C MET A 108 7.40 19.37 -8.95
N VAL A 109 7.38 19.34 -7.62
CA VAL A 109 8.23 18.46 -6.82
C VAL A 109 7.37 17.40 -6.16
N GLY A 110 7.81 16.15 -6.19
CA GLY A 110 7.09 15.08 -5.53
C GLY A 110 7.99 13.97 -5.04
N THR A 111 7.48 13.24 -4.06
CA THR A 111 8.11 12.08 -3.44
C THR A 111 7.09 10.98 -3.26
N LYS A 112 7.49 9.74 -3.54
CA LYS A 112 6.75 8.53 -3.20
C LYS A 112 7.65 7.62 -2.40
N TYR A 113 7.10 7.00 -1.36
CA TYR A 113 7.79 6.12 -0.46
C TYR A 113 6.89 4.95 -0.11
N ILE A 114 7.42 3.74 -0.22
CA ILE A 114 6.78 2.53 0.26
C ILE A 114 7.81 1.64 0.93
N ASN A 115 7.51 1.20 2.14
CA ASN A 115 8.38 0.36 2.94
C ASN A 115 7.59 -0.77 3.60
N SER A 116 8.02 -2.00 3.31
CA SER A 116 7.67 -3.19 4.04
C SER A 116 8.68 -3.41 5.17
N LYS A 117 8.37 -2.91 6.37
CA LYS A 117 9.32 -2.84 7.47
C LYS A 117 9.59 -4.19 8.10
N SER A 118 10.84 -4.65 8.02
CA SER A 118 11.30 -5.87 8.69
C SER A 118 11.07 -5.84 10.20
N PHE A 119 11.21 -4.68 10.84
CA PHE A 119 10.95 -4.51 12.28
C PHE A 119 9.49 -4.81 12.68
N TRP A 120 8.54 -4.69 11.75
CA TRP A 120 7.12 -5.02 11.97
C TRP A 120 6.72 -6.37 11.36
N GLY A 121 7.69 -7.17 10.86
CA GLY A 121 7.44 -8.47 10.24
C GLY A 121 7.33 -8.44 8.72
N GLY A 122 7.59 -7.30 8.07
CA GLY A 122 7.62 -7.18 6.62
C GLY A 122 8.92 -7.72 5.99
N ILE A 123 9.05 -7.58 4.67
CA ILE A 123 10.17 -8.17 3.92
C ILE A 123 11.47 -7.35 3.98
N GLY A 124 11.47 -6.17 4.60
CA GLY A 124 12.62 -5.27 4.59
C GLY A 124 12.88 -4.63 3.21
N ALA A 125 11.83 -4.49 2.40
CA ALA A 125 11.88 -3.83 1.11
C ALA A 125 11.43 -2.38 1.24
N GLU A 126 12.19 -1.48 0.65
CA GLU A 126 11.91 -0.05 0.60
C GLU A 126 12.10 0.45 -0.83
N VAL A 127 11.18 1.31 -1.28
CA VAL A 127 11.25 1.99 -2.56
C VAL A 127 10.90 3.45 -2.34
N GLN A 128 11.77 4.35 -2.81
CA GLN A 128 11.58 5.78 -2.81
C GLN A 128 11.72 6.31 -4.24
N GLU A 129 10.74 7.05 -4.72
CA GLU A 129 10.83 7.84 -5.95
C GLU A 129 10.79 9.33 -5.59
N SER A 130 11.54 10.15 -6.30
CA SER A 130 11.46 11.60 -6.18
C SER A 130 11.58 12.26 -7.55
N PHE A 131 10.90 13.38 -7.74
CA PHE A 131 10.98 14.15 -8.97
C PHE A 131 10.88 15.65 -8.73
N SER A 132 11.46 16.40 -9.67
CA SER A 132 11.35 17.84 -9.81
C SER A 132 11.28 18.16 -11.30
N VAL A 133 10.10 18.49 -11.81
CA VAL A 133 9.80 18.52 -13.25
C VAL A 133 8.97 19.73 -13.63
N THR A 134 9.25 20.34 -14.78
CA THR A 134 8.43 21.44 -15.33
C THR A 134 7.33 20.90 -16.23
N GLU A 135 7.51 19.71 -16.80
CA GLU A 135 6.54 19.01 -17.63
C GLU A 135 6.54 17.52 -17.27
N MET A 136 5.37 16.90 -17.17
CA MET A 136 5.24 15.47 -16.92
C MET A 136 3.94 14.91 -17.50
N GLU A 137 4.04 13.76 -18.14
CA GLU A 137 2.94 12.83 -18.36
C GLU A 137 3.30 11.50 -17.67
N ARG A 138 2.49 11.10 -16.70
CA ARG A 138 2.75 9.93 -15.86
C ARG A 138 1.54 9.02 -15.79
N GLU A 139 1.78 7.74 -16.04
CA GLU A 139 0.91 6.65 -15.63
C GLU A 139 1.68 5.76 -14.66
N GLY A 140 1.07 5.42 -13.53
CA GLY A 140 1.74 4.67 -12.48
C GLY A 140 0.80 3.77 -11.70
N SER A 141 1.37 2.70 -11.16
CA SER A 141 0.75 1.87 -10.14
C SER A 141 1.74 1.48 -9.06
N THR A 142 1.25 1.31 -7.84
CA THR A 142 2.03 0.84 -6.69
C THR A 142 1.19 -0.16 -5.94
N PHE A 143 1.81 -1.25 -5.49
CA PHE A 143 1.10 -2.29 -4.77
C PHE A 143 1.92 -2.86 -3.61
N PHE A 144 1.18 -3.36 -2.63
CA PHE A 144 1.70 -4.07 -1.47
C PHE A 144 0.83 -5.29 -1.17
N ALA A 145 1.46 -6.39 -0.81
CA ALA A 145 0.80 -7.56 -0.27
C ALA A 145 1.66 -8.19 0.83
N SER A 146 1.06 -8.48 1.97
CA SER A 146 1.74 -9.14 3.10
C SER A 146 0.85 -10.14 3.84
N THR A 147 -0.47 -9.96 3.79
CA THR A 147 -1.39 -10.88 4.50
C THR A 147 -1.75 -12.10 3.66
N ASN A 148 -2.16 -13.16 4.36
CA ASN A 148 -2.51 -14.41 3.72
C ASN A 148 -3.75 -14.23 2.81
N PRO A 149 -3.64 -14.56 1.51
CA PRO A 149 -4.74 -14.48 0.57
C PRO A 149 -5.86 -15.49 0.86
N SER A 150 -5.67 -16.48 1.73
CA SER A 150 -6.76 -17.38 2.12
C SER A 150 -7.79 -16.71 3.03
N SER A 151 -7.54 -15.50 3.51
CA SER A 151 -8.41 -14.84 4.49
C SER A 151 -9.84 -14.61 3.98
N TYR A 152 -10.07 -14.46 2.67
CA TYR A 152 -11.39 -14.13 2.10
C TYR A 152 -12.22 -15.33 1.61
N THR A 153 -11.70 -16.55 1.64
CA THR A 153 -12.43 -17.71 1.15
C THR A 153 -12.15 -18.94 1.99
N ALA A 154 -13.19 -19.73 2.26
CA ALA A 154 -13.08 -21.01 2.94
C ALA A 154 -12.97 -22.19 1.95
N ASP A 155 -13.07 -21.93 0.63
CA ASP A 155 -12.97 -22.98 -0.40
C ASP A 155 -11.50 -23.44 -0.56
N PRO A 156 -11.17 -24.71 -0.26
CA PRO A 156 -9.81 -25.24 -0.38
C PRO A 156 -9.20 -25.11 -1.80
N ASN A 157 -10.02 -25.21 -2.85
CA ASN A 157 -9.53 -25.09 -4.23
C ASN A 157 -9.17 -23.64 -4.57
N GLU A 158 -9.98 -22.70 -4.08
CA GLU A 158 -9.70 -21.28 -4.24
C GLU A 158 -8.47 -20.90 -3.42
N ILE A 159 -8.37 -21.31 -2.15
CA ILE A 159 -7.18 -21.12 -1.31
C ILE A 159 -5.91 -21.62 -2.01
N ALA A 160 -5.92 -22.83 -2.59
CA ALA A 160 -4.77 -23.38 -3.30
C ALA A 160 -4.41 -22.56 -4.56
N ARG A 161 -5.41 -22.03 -5.28
CA ARG A 161 -5.18 -21.14 -6.43
C ARG A 161 -4.56 -19.81 -5.99
N LEU A 162 -5.01 -19.28 -4.86
CA LEU A 162 -4.58 -17.97 -4.38
C LEU A 162 -3.20 -18.04 -3.75
N LEU A 163 -2.90 -19.07 -2.97
CA LEU A 163 -1.54 -19.30 -2.47
C LEU A 163 -0.53 -19.56 -3.60
N SER A 164 -0.95 -20.11 -4.74
CA SER A 164 -0.06 -20.32 -5.91
C SER A 164 0.10 -19.09 -6.81
N THR A 165 -0.75 -18.06 -6.67
CA THR A 165 -0.75 -16.87 -7.54
C THR A 165 -0.56 -15.55 -6.79
N SER A 166 -0.76 -15.54 -5.47
CA SER A 166 -0.63 -14.35 -4.65
C SER A 166 0.85 -14.04 -4.45
N PRO A 167 1.28 -12.81 -4.77
CA PRO A 167 2.59 -12.32 -4.43
C PRO A 167 2.58 -11.91 -2.95
N VAL A 168 2.32 -12.86 -2.06
CA VAL A 168 2.46 -12.63 -0.62
C VAL A 168 3.87 -12.09 -0.41
N ASP A 169 4.01 -11.15 0.53
CA ASP A 169 5.30 -10.58 0.86
C ASP A 169 5.96 -9.90 -0.36
N SER A 170 5.22 -8.97 -0.96
CA SER A 170 5.68 -8.18 -2.09
C SER A 170 5.40 -6.68 -2.00
N VAL A 171 6.32 -5.93 -2.58
CA VAL A 171 6.23 -4.49 -2.84
C VAL A 171 6.55 -4.29 -4.31
N GLY A 172 5.72 -3.54 -5.03
CA GLY A 172 5.99 -3.27 -6.43
C GLY A 172 5.54 -1.91 -6.90
N ILE A 173 6.30 -1.36 -7.84
CA ILE A 173 5.97 -0.15 -8.59
C ILE A 173 6.08 -0.43 -10.09
N SER A 174 5.17 0.18 -10.85
CA SER A 174 5.24 0.20 -12.31
C SER A 174 4.87 1.59 -12.78
N THR A 175 5.73 2.20 -13.61
CA THR A 175 5.55 3.58 -14.05
C THR A 175 5.92 3.76 -15.52
N ARG A 176 5.18 4.61 -16.22
CA ARG A 176 5.53 5.20 -17.50
C ARG A 176 5.54 6.69 -17.30
N ASN A 177 6.69 7.31 -17.47
CA ASN A 177 6.88 8.75 -17.28
C ASN A 177 7.50 9.33 -18.54
N SER A 178 6.86 10.36 -19.10
CA SER A 178 7.50 11.33 -19.99
C SER A 178 7.68 12.61 -19.20
N PHE A 179 8.89 13.16 -19.11
CA PHE A 179 9.13 14.33 -18.28
C PHE A 179 10.28 15.21 -18.76
N ASN A 180 10.24 16.47 -18.34
CA ASN A 180 11.35 17.42 -18.43
C ASN A 180 11.74 17.88 -17.02
N GLY A 181 12.94 17.51 -16.58
CA GLY A 181 13.45 17.79 -15.24
C GLY A 181 14.27 16.64 -14.68
N THR A 182 14.16 16.37 -13.39
CA THR A 182 14.87 15.28 -12.71
C THR A 182 13.87 14.28 -12.14
N TRP A 183 14.12 12.99 -12.35
CA TRP A 183 13.42 11.88 -11.69
C TRP A 183 14.44 10.86 -11.19
N GLN A 184 14.22 10.37 -9.97
CA GLN A 184 15.11 9.47 -9.26
C GLN A 184 14.33 8.33 -8.63
N THR A 185 14.96 7.16 -8.54
CA THR A 185 14.48 6.06 -7.70
C THR A 185 15.63 5.46 -6.92
N ASP A 186 15.41 5.33 -5.62
CA ASP A 186 16.22 4.55 -4.72
C ASP A 186 15.39 3.38 -4.20
N ALA A 187 15.92 2.17 -4.27
CA ALA A 187 15.24 1.00 -3.75
C ALA A 187 16.21 0.06 -3.07
N HIS A 188 15.79 -0.53 -1.95
CA HIS A 188 16.62 -1.46 -1.22
C HIS A 188 15.80 -2.62 -0.66
N LEU A 189 16.42 -3.79 -0.60
CA LEU A 189 15.93 -4.95 0.12
C LEU A 189 17.03 -5.41 1.06
N HIS A 190 16.72 -5.49 2.35
CA HIS A 190 17.62 -6.04 3.35
C HIS A 190 16.97 -7.23 4.06
N LYS A 191 17.50 -8.43 3.80
CA LYS A 191 17.16 -9.67 4.49
C LYS A 191 18.35 -10.11 5.32
N MET A 192 18.23 -10.01 6.64
CA MET A 192 19.30 -10.33 7.57
C MET A 192 19.85 -11.74 7.31
N PHE A 193 21.17 -11.84 7.16
CA PHE A 193 21.92 -13.08 6.88
C PHE A 193 21.57 -13.83 5.58
N SER A 194 20.79 -13.22 4.67
CA SER A 194 20.35 -13.89 3.46
C SER A 194 20.69 -13.08 2.20
N LYS A 195 20.23 -11.83 2.10
CA LYS A 195 20.29 -11.10 0.84
C LYS A 195 20.20 -9.58 1.03
N ASP A 196 21.03 -8.88 0.29
CA ASP A 196 21.00 -7.43 0.14
C ASP A 196 20.85 -7.06 -1.33
N VAL A 197 19.90 -6.18 -1.66
CA VAL A 197 19.72 -5.61 -3.00
C VAL A 197 19.61 -4.10 -2.87
N LYS A 198 20.29 -3.37 -3.76
CA LYS A 198 20.20 -1.91 -3.86
C LYS A 198 20.07 -1.51 -5.32
N VAL A 199 19.18 -0.57 -5.60
CA VAL A 199 18.97 0.06 -6.90
C VAL A 199 19.01 1.56 -6.70
N HIS A 200 19.78 2.24 -7.54
CA HIS A 200 19.81 3.70 -7.62
C HIS A 200 19.78 4.09 -9.09
N GLU A 201 18.79 4.89 -9.45
CA GLU A 201 18.58 5.36 -10.82
C GLU A 201 18.22 6.86 -10.78
N SER A 202 18.82 7.65 -11.67
CA SER A 202 18.62 9.10 -11.72
C SER A 202 18.73 9.59 -13.15
N PHE A 203 17.75 10.37 -13.59
CA PHE A 203 17.64 10.89 -14.95
C PHE A 203 17.37 12.40 -14.88
N THR A 204 18.11 13.20 -15.65
CA THR A 204 17.97 14.67 -15.68
C THR A 204 18.01 15.21 -17.10
N GLY A 205 16.93 15.85 -17.53
CA GLY A 205 16.71 16.35 -18.88
C GLY A 205 15.31 15.99 -19.36
N THR A 206 15.16 15.77 -20.67
CA THR A 206 13.92 15.27 -21.27
C THR A 206 14.04 13.77 -21.51
N PHE A 207 13.21 12.97 -20.83
CA PHE A 207 13.28 11.51 -20.90
C PHE A 207 11.88 10.88 -20.96
N ASP A 208 11.81 9.77 -21.68
CA ASP A 208 10.73 8.80 -21.59
C ASP A 208 11.25 7.56 -20.86
N VAL A 209 10.64 7.20 -19.74
CA VAL A 209 11.05 6.09 -18.89
C VAL A 209 9.88 5.18 -18.59
N GLU A 210 10.01 3.91 -18.97
CA GLU A 210 9.17 2.82 -18.50
C GLU A 210 9.94 1.99 -17.47
N LYS A 211 9.39 1.84 -16.29
CA LYS A 211 10.01 1.11 -15.17
C LYS A 211 9.03 0.12 -14.56
N ARG A 212 9.57 -1.05 -14.21
CA ARG A 212 8.94 -2.03 -13.34
C ARG A 212 9.95 -2.48 -12.29
N LEU A 213 9.60 -2.34 -11.03
CA LEU A 213 10.42 -2.80 -9.89
C LEU A 213 9.52 -3.58 -8.95
N VAL A 214 9.93 -4.80 -8.61
CA VAL A 214 9.19 -5.67 -7.68
C VAL A 214 10.19 -6.34 -6.75
N PHE A 215 10.00 -6.17 -5.45
CA PHE A 215 10.56 -7.04 -4.44
C PHE A 215 9.50 -8.06 -4.05
N ARG A 216 9.87 -9.34 -4.04
CA ARG A 216 9.03 -10.44 -3.59
C ARG A 216 9.89 -11.41 -2.81
N ASP A 217 9.38 -11.85 -1.68
CA ASP A 217 9.94 -12.96 -0.93
C ASP A 217 8.99 -14.15 -1.06
N ASP A 218 9.30 -15.09 -1.95
CA ASP A 218 8.51 -16.32 -2.04
C ASP A 218 8.89 -17.19 -0.83
N PRO A 219 7.93 -17.76 -0.08
CA PRO A 219 8.24 -18.77 0.90
C PRO A 219 8.93 -19.93 0.16
N ALA A 220 10.20 -20.15 0.45
CA ALA A 220 10.90 -21.33 -0.03
C ALA A 220 10.02 -22.53 0.31
N LYS A 221 9.76 -23.41 -0.65
CA LYS A 221 9.22 -24.73 -0.32
C LYS A 221 10.23 -25.33 0.65
N GLU A 222 9.92 -25.35 1.94
CA GLU A 222 10.66 -26.15 2.89
C GLU A 222 10.66 -27.57 2.32
N LYS A 223 11.78 -28.00 1.75
CA LYS A 223 12.10 -29.42 1.81
C LYS A 223 12.22 -29.69 3.30
N ARG A 224 11.13 -30.17 3.91
CA ARG A 224 11.24 -30.97 5.11
C ARG A 224 12.11 -32.15 4.70
N GLU A 225 13.41 -32.03 4.88
CA GLU A 225 14.23 -33.21 5.05
C GLU A 225 13.66 -33.86 6.30
N ALA A 226 12.81 -34.86 6.08
CA ALA A 226 12.37 -35.73 7.14
C ALA A 226 13.65 -36.30 7.75
N GLY A 227 13.98 -35.83 8.95
CA GLY A 227 15.06 -36.41 9.74
C GLY A 227 14.81 -37.91 9.84
N CYS A 228 15.75 -38.67 9.29
CA CYS A 228 15.83 -40.13 9.24
C CYS A 228 14.86 -40.85 8.28
N GLU A 229 15.03 -40.66 6.96
CA GLU A 229 14.88 -41.77 6.03
C GLU A 229 16.27 -42.38 5.74
N GLY A 230 16.68 -43.38 6.54
CA GLY A 230 17.62 -44.37 6.01
C GLY A 230 18.86 -44.80 6.79
N ILE A 231 19.03 -44.51 8.10
CA ILE A 231 19.85 -45.35 9.00
C ILE A 231 19.23 -45.31 10.40
N ASP A 232 19.00 -46.52 10.94
CA ASP A 232 18.68 -46.92 12.32
C ASP A 232 18.48 -45.81 13.38
N CYS A 233 17.26 -45.71 13.91
CA CYS A 233 16.91 -44.98 15.14
C CYS A 233 16.65 -45.98 16.26
#